data_AF-A0A953WNL4-F1
#
_entry.id   AF-A0A953WNL4-F1
#
_cell.length_a   1.000
_cell.length_b   1.000
_cell.length_c   1.000
_cell.angle_alpha   90.00
_cell.angle_beta   90.00
_cell.angle_gamma   90.00
#
_symmetry.space_group_name_H-M   'P 1'
#
loop_
_entity.id
_entity.type
_entity.pdbx_description
1 polymer ?
#
loop_
_entity_poly.entity_id
_entity_poly.type
_entity_poly.pdbx_seq_one_letter_code
_entity_poly.pdbx_strand_id
1 'polypeptide(L)'
;EANGLIWIYWAADGREAPPACEPPETGLPADWRPRITVRVGAEGPFDETVIGLVDPAHTPFVHRQWWWREGAGLKDKTKTFEPTPLGFKMPAHRPSSNSRIYKFFGGAPTTEIEFRLPGVRLETIRLGKRTVLGLTAMTPTEDGKTDIVHVIFWDIALLTLLHPIAQKMTESFLGQDGAILRAQNENLARAAHRPLYVGDPDEPAKWYVRLKRAWMARDASAPFVNPIAGGTLHWRT
;
A
#
# COMPACT_ATOMS: atom_id res chain seq x y z
N GLU A 1 -8.09 12.46 -14.85
CA GLU A 1 -7.96 11.00 -15.10
C GLU A 1 -6.49 10.69 -15.39
N ALA A 2 -5.96 9.60 -14.84
CA ALA A 2 -4.58 9.15 -15.10
C ALA A 2 -4.51 7.63 -15.10
N ASN A 3 -3.86 7.03 -16.12
CA ASN A 3 -3.75 5.58 -16.30
C ASN A 3 -5.10 4.81 -16.17
N GLY A 4 -6.21 5.40 -16.61
CA GLY A 4 -7.55 4.81 -16.48
C GLY A 4 -8.17 4.88 -15.08
N LEU A 5 -7.57 5.66 -14.16
CA LEU A 5 -8.09 5.94 -12.83
C LEU A 5 -8.68 7.35 -12.76
N ILE A 6 -9.80 7.48 -12.06
CA ILE A 6 -10.44 8.76 -11.74
C ILE A 6 -9.95 9.21 -10.37
N TRP A 7 -9.23 10.32 -10.34
CA TRP A 7 -8.79 10.98 -9.12
C TRP A 7 -9.68 12.18 -8.84
N ILE A 8 -10.23 12.25 -7.63
CA ILE A 8 -11.12 13.33 -7.20
C ILE A 8 -10.41 14.12 -6.11
N TYR A 9 -10.27 15.43 -6.32
CA TYR A 9 -9.83 16.35 -5.29
C TYR A 9 -11.06 16.93 -4.59
N TRP A 10 -11.14 16.76 -3.27
CA TRP A 10 -12.23 17.30 -2.46
C TRP A 10 -11.68 18.40 -1.54
N ALA A 11 -12.06 19.65 -1.81
CA ALA A 11 -11.63 20.78 -1.00
C ALA A 11 -12.30 20.75 0.39
N ALA A 12 -11.54 21.08 1.44
CA ALA A 12 -11.99 20.97 2.83
C ALA A 12 -13.12 21.95 3.19
N ASP A 13 -13.21 23.10 2.51
CA ASP A 13 -14.19 24.16 2.77
C ASP A 13 -15.34 24.18 1.74
N GLY A 14 -15.45 23.13 0.91
CA GLY A 14 -16.46 23.01 -0.14
C GLY A 14 -16.36 24.06 -1.24
N ARG A 15 -15.28 24.86 -1.25
CA ARG A 15 -15.03 25.86 -2.29
C ARG A 15 -14.34 25.22 -3.47
N GLU A 16 -14.57 25.78 -4.63
CA GLU A 16 -13.81 25.44 -5.82
C GLU A 16 -12.39 26.01 -5.66
N ALA A 17 -11.45 25.14 -5.26
CA ALA A 17 -10.05 25.46 -5.10
C ALA A 17 -9.22 24.51 -5.98
N PRO A 18 -8.11 25.00 -6.58
CA PRO A 18 -7.21 24.11 -7.30
C PRO A 18 -6.65 23.04 -6.36
N PRO A 19 -6.42 21.81 -6.84
CA PRO A 19 -5.83 20.76 -6.02
C PRO A 19 -4.52 21.20 -5.37
N ALA A 20 -4.39 20.96 -4.07
CA ALA A 20 -3.15 21.24 -3.34
C ALA A 20 -1.99 20.30 -3.72
N CYS A 21 -2.28 19.23 -4.46
CA CYS A 21 -1.29 18.33 -5.04
C CYS A 21 -1.83 17.68 -6.31
N GLU A 22 -0.92 17.31 -7.19
CA GLU A 22 -1.24 16.49 -8.36
C GLU A 22 -1.67 15.08 -7.96
N PRO A 23 -2.42 14.37 -8.82
CA PRO A 23 -2.68 12.94 -8.66
C PRO A 23 -1.37 12.15 -8.48
N PRO A 24 -1.38 11.04 -7.72
CA PRO A 24 -0.21 10.20 -7.55
C PRO A 24 0.36 9.70 -8.89
N GLU A 25 1.60 10.09 -9.19
CA GLU A 25 2.31 9.58 -10.36
C GLU A 25 2.67 8.11 -10.19
N THR A 26 2.30 7.30 -11.18
CA THR A 26 2.57 5.85 -11.20
C THR A 26 3.90 5.49 -11.86
N GLY A 27 4.50 6.43 -12.61
CA GLY A 27 5.68 6.18 -13.45
C GLY A 27 5.41 5.26 -14.64
N LEU A 28 4.15 4.91 -14.91
CA LEU A 28 3.73 4.06 -16.04
C LEU A 28 3.51 4.90 -17.30
N PRO A 29 3.65 4.31 -18.50
CA PRO A 29 3.20 4.95 -19.73
C PRO A 29 1.72 5.35 -19.65
N ALA A 30 1.37 6.53 -20.17
CA ALA A 30 0.04 7.13 -20.00
C ALA A 30 -1.12 6.31 -20.59
N ASP A 31 -0.82 5.47 -21.58
CA ASP A 31 -1.76 4.56 -22.24
C ASP A 31 -2.04 3.28 -21.44
N TRP A 32 -1.27 3.00 -20.38
CA TRP A 32 -1.53 1.84 -19.53
C TRP A 32 -2.89 1.96 -18.83
N ARG A 33 -3.57 0.82 -18.69
CA ARG A 33 -4.86 0.69 -18.03
C ARG A 33 -4.82 -0.46 -17.02
N PRO A 34 -5.64 -0.41 -15.95
CA PRO A 34 -5.67 -1.47 -14.96
C PRO A 34 -6.01 -2.79 -15.63
N ARG A 35 -5.26 -3.84 -15.27
CA ARG A 35 -5.55 -5.21 -15.71
C ARG A 35 -6.41 -5.93 -14.68
N ILE A 36 -6.18 -5.66 -13.40
CA ILE A 36 -7.00 -6.11 -12.28
C ILE A 36 -7.52 -4.88 -11.55
N THR A 37 -8.76 -4.96 -11.09
CA THR A 37 -9.36 -3.99 -10.18
C THR A 37 -10.17 -4.76 -9.16
N VAL A 38 -9.84 -4.54 -7.88
CA VAL A 38 -10.51 -5.15 -6.74
C VAL A 38 -10.85 -4.03 -5.77
N ARG A 39 -12.05 -4.11 -5.20
CA ARG A 39 -12.55 -3.17 -4.21
C ARG A 39 -13.11 -3.95 -3.04
N VAL A 40 -12.63 -3.67 -1.84
CA VAL A 40 -13.10 -4.29 -0.60
C VAL A 40 -13.45 -3.19 0.38
N GLY A 41 -14.67 -3.22 0.91
CA GLY A 41 -15.11 -2.26 1.92
C GLY A 41 -14.53 -2.61 3.29
N ALA A 42 -14.02 -1.59 3.98
CA ALA A 42 -13.63 -1.62 5.38
C ALA A 42 -14.49 -0.62 6.17
N GLU A 43 -14.82 -0.99 7.40
CA GLU A 43 -15.59 -0.16 8.34
C GLU A 43 -14.69 0.24 9.50
N GLY A 44 -14.68 1.52 9.87
CA GLY A 44 -13.94 2.08 10.98
C GLY A 44 -13.19 3.37 10.65
N PRO A 45 -12.37 3.88 11.58
CA PRO A 45 -11.64 5.13 11.37
C PRO A 45 -10.69 5.02 10.18
N PHE A 46 -10.70 6.04 9.31
CA PHE A 46 -9.88 6.08 8.10
C PHE A 46 -8.39 5.80 8.40
N ASP A 47 -7.86 6.38 9.48
CA ASP A 47 -6.45 6.22 9.85
C ASP A 47 -6.08 4.75 10.13
N GLU A 48 -6.97 3.98 10.74
CA GLU A 48 -6.73 2.55 11.01
C GLU A 48 -6.66 1.74 9.71
N THR A 49 -7.49 2.10 8.71
CA THR A 49 -7.43 1.46 7.39
C THR A 49 -6.12 1.78 6.66
N VAL A 50 -5.63 3.02 6.77
CA VAL A 50 -4.32 3.41 6.21
C VAL A 50 -3.18 2.73 6.96
N ILE A 51 -3.28 2.56 8.28
CA ILE A 51 -2.26 1.88 9.07
C ILE A 51 -2.16 0.40 8.69
N GLY A 52 -3.28 -0.28 8.47
CA GLY A 52 -3.28 -1.65 7.93
C GLY A 52 -2.61 -1.77 6.56
N LEU A 53 -2.64 -0.71 5.74
CA LEU A 53 -1.94 -0.67 4.46
C LEU A 53 -0.41 -0.65 4.62
N VAL A 54 0.09 0.09 5.62
CA VAL A 54 1.53 0.35 5.78
C VAL A 54 2.26 -0.73 6.57
N ASP A 55 1.55 -1.55 7.33
CA ASP A 55 2.13 -2.60 8.17
C ASP A 55 2.67 -3.76 7.32
N PRO A 56 3.99 -4.00 7.25
CA PRO A 56 4.53 -5.14 6.52
C PRO A 56 4.55 -6.44 7.35
N ALA A 57 4.27 -6.38 8.66
CA ALA A 57 4.43 -7.49 9.57
C ALA A 57 3.22 -8.43 9.64
N HIS A 58 2.01 -7.98 9.28
CA HIS A 58 0.81 -8.83 9.25
C HIS A 58 0.87 -9.93 8.17
N THR A 59 1.62 -9.72 7.08
CA THR A 59 1.52 -10.53 5.86
C THR A 59 1.60 -12.05 6.10
N PRO A 60 2.54 -12.61 6.88
CA PRO A 60 2.59 -14.06 7.13
C PRO A 60 1.52 -14.59 8.10
N PHE A 61 0.87 -13.72 8.86
CA PHE A 61 -0.19 -14.12 9.80
C PHE A 61 -1.57 -14.09 9.15
N VAL A 62 -1.81 -13.11 8.27
CA VAL A 62 -3.10 -12.93 7.58
C VAL A 62 -3.17 -13.81 6.32
N HIS A 63 -2.11 -13.86 5.52
CA HIS A 63 -2.12 -14.56 4.23
C HIS A 63 -1.49 -15.96 4.33
N ARG A 64 -2.28 -16.89 4.85
CA ARG A 64 -1.85 -18.28 5.10
C ARG A 64 -2.26 -19.28 4.00
N GLN A 65 -2.72 -18.81 2.85
CA GLN A 65 -3.13 -19.69 1.75
C GLN A 65 -1.95 -20.57 1.29
N TRP A 66 -2.25 -21.83 0.98
CA TRP A 66 -1.29 -22.86 0.53
C TRP A 66 -0.45 -22.43 -0.69
N TRP A 67 -1.03 -21.59 -1.57
CA TRP A 67 -0.37 -21.08 -2.78
C TRP A 67 0.52 -19.86 -2.52
N TRP A 68 0.56 -19.33 -1.30
CA TRP A 68 1.40 -18.19 -0.92
C TRP A 68 2.45 -18.55 0.13
N ARG A 69 2.05 -18.75 1.39
CA ARG A 69 2.98 -18.99 2.51
C ARG A 69 2.30 -19.74 3.65
N GLU A 70 2.19 -21.06 3.52
CA GLU A 70 1.74 -21.95 4.59
C GLU A 70 2.93 -22.52 5.37
N GLY A 71 2.91 -22.45 6.71
CA GLY A 71 3.82 -23.20 7.59
C GLY A 71 5.30 -22.78 7.58
N ALA A 72 5.67 -21.66 6.95
CA ALA A 72 7.05 -21.19 6.96
C ALA A 72 7.44 -20.56 8.30
N GLY A 73 8.55 -21.02 8.91
CA GLY A 73 9.07 -20.44 10.15
C GLY A 73 9.37 -18.93 10.04
N LEU A 74 9.31 -18.25 11.19
CA LEU A 74 9.60 -16.83 11.30
C LEU A 74 11.07 -16.56 10.91
N LYS A 75 11.31 -15.48 10.17
CA LYS A 75 12.64 -15.07 9.74
C LYS A 75 12.93 -13.66 10.20
N ASP A 76 14.17 -13.40 10.55
CA ASP A 76 14.63 -12.03 10.77
C ASP A 76 14.56 -11.25 9.44
N LYS A 77 14.01 -10.04 9.53
CA LYS A 77 13.84 -9.10 8.43
C LYS A 77 14.62 -7.85 8.78
N THR A 78 15.38 -7.38 7.81
CA THR A 78 16.03 -6.07 7.82
C THR A 78 15.53 -5.33 6.58
N LYS A 79 14.83 -4.22 6.77
CA LYS A 79 14.30 -3.40 5.67
C LYS A 79 14.71 -1.95 5.86
N THR A 80 15.27 -1.37 4.80
CA THR A 80 15.63 0.04 4.76
C THR A 80 14.51 0.84 4.14
N PHE A 81 14.22 1.99 4.74
CA PHE A 81 13.22 2.95 4.28
C PHE A 81 13.86 4.33 4.10
N GLU A 82 13.41 5.04 3.09
CA GLU A 82 13.85 6.39 2.73
C GLU A 82 12.62 7.32 2.68
N PRO A 83 12.74 8.58 3.12
CA PRO A 83 11.67 9.56 2.94
C PRO A 83 11.46 9.86 1.45
N THR A 84 10.20 10.09 1.07
CA THR A 84 9.81 10.64 -0.24
C THR A 84 9.05 11.95 -0.05
N PRO A 85 8.82 12.78 -1.09
CA PRO A 85 8.18 14.09 -0.91
C PRO A 85 6.86 14.03 -0.12
N LEU A 86 6.03 13.00 -0.34
CA LEU A 86 4.71 12.84 0.31
C LEU A 86 4.61 11.59 1.19
N GLY A 87 5.72 10.95 1.54
CA GLY A 87 5.69 9.76 2.39
C GLY A 87 7.04 9.06 2.53
N PHE A 88 7.08 7.76 2.28
CA PHE A 88 8.31 6.98 2.42
C PHE A 88 8.28 5.75 1.54
N LYS A 89 9.46 5.27 1.18
CA LYS A 89 9.61 4.07 0.37
C LYS A 89 10.59 3.10 0.98
N MET A 90 10.35 1.83 0.75
CA MET A 90 11.35 0.78 0.79
C MET A 90 11.96 0.68 -0.61
N PRO A 91 13.23 1.07 -0.80
CA PRO A 91 13.88 1.07 -2.10
C PRO A 91 13.87 -0.31 -2.77
N ALA A 92 14.14 -0.32 -4.08
CA ALA A 92 14.24 -1.53 -4.87
C ALA A 92 15.14 -2.58 -4.20
N HIS A 93 14.53 -3.69 -3.78
CA HIS A 93 15.22 -4.79 -3.11
C HIS A 93 14.79 -6.13 -3.71
N ARG A 94 15.62 -7.16 -3.53
CA ARG A 94 15.29 -8.51 -4.01
C ARG A 94 14.32 -9.20 -3.03
N PRO A 95 13.26 -9.86 -3.51
CA PRO A 95 12.40 -10.68 -2.67
C PRO A 95 13.18 -11.79 -1.95
N SER A 96 12.72 -12.16 -0.75
CA SER A 96 13.41 -13.15 0.09
C SER A 96 13.31 -14.60 -0.42
N SER A 97 12.52 -14.87 -1.46
CA SER A 97 12.45 -16.19 -2.11
C SER A 97 12.80 -16.08 -3.59
N ASN A 98 13.98 -16.59 -3.95
CA ASN A 98 14.39 -16.82 -5.33
C ASN A 98 13.55 -17.96 -5.93
N SER A 99 12.30 -17.66 -6.31
CA SER A 99 11.49 -18.57 -7.12
C SER A 99 12.18 -18.78 -8.47
N ARG A 100 12.38 -20.06 -8.85
CA ARG A 100 12.94 -20.47 -10.15
C ARG A 100 12.13 -19.90 -11.33
N ILE A 101 10.87 -19.53 -11.10
CA ILE A 101 9.98 -18.96 -12.12
C ILE A 101 10.55 -17.66 -12.69
N TYR A 102 11.19 -16.83 -11.87
CA TYR A 102 11.70 -15.53 -12.31
C TYR A 102 12.92 -15.63 -13.23
N LYS A 103 13.73 -16.70 -13.10
CA LYS A 103 14.86 -16.95 -14.02
C LYS A 103 14.40 -17.11 -15.46
N PHE A 104 13.19 -17.61 -15.70
CA PHE A 104 12.62 -17.76 -17.04
C PHE A 104 12.22 -16.41 -17.67
N PHE A 105 12.00 -15.37 -16.86
CA PHE A 105 11.52 -14.05 -17.30
C PHE A 105 12.62 -12.98 -17.39
N GLY A 106 13.90 -13.37 -17.40
CA GLY A 106 15.00 -12.45 -17.71
C GLY A 106 15.64 -11.74 -16.53
N GLY A 107 15.53 -12.27 -15.30
CA GLY A 107 16.33 -11.80 -14.17
C GLY A 107 15.74 -12.10 -12.79
N ALA A 108 16.44 -11.68 -11.75
CA ALA A 108 15.88 -11.63 -10.40
C ALA A 108 14.99 -10.38 -10.28
N PRO A 109 13.74 -10.49 -9.83
CA PRO A 109 12.86 -9.35 -9.71
C PRO A 109 13.37 -8.42 -8.61
N THR A 110 13.12 -7.13 -8.76
CA THR A 110 13.25 -6.16 -7.67
C THR A 110 11.90 -5.58 -7.34
N THR A 111 11.61 -5.44 -6.06
CA THR A 111 10.39 -4.83 -5.54
C THR A 111 10.74 -3.52 -4.86
N GLU A 112 10.07 -2.44 -5.24
CA GLU A 112 10.06 -1.15 -4.53
C GLU A 112 8.64 -0.93 -4.01
N ILE A 113 8.51 -0.47 -2.76
CA ILE A 113 7.21 -0.17 -2.16
C ILE A 113 7.25 1.25 -1.65
N GLU A 114 6.35 2.10 -2.13
CA GLU A 114 6.20 3.49 -1.69
C GLU A 114 4.83 3.70 -1.07
N PHE A 115 4.82 4.39 0.06
CA PHE A 115 3.63 4.88 0.72
C PHE A 115 3.59 6.40 0.57
N ARG A 116 2.42 6.92 0.18
CA ARG A 116 2.15 8.35 -0.01
C ARG A 116 0.89 8.73 0.76
N LEU A 117 0.91 9.92 1.36
CA LEU A 117 -0.30 10.54 1.90
C LEU A 117 -1.36 10.72 0.80
N PRO A 118 -2.66 10.65 1.14
CA PRO A 118 -3.21 10.34 2.46
C PRO A 118 -3.35 8.83 2.75
N GLY A 119 -3.16 7.95 1.76
CA GLY A 119 -3.43 6.52 1.93
C GLY A 119 -3.20 5.72 0.66
N VAL A 120 -2.12 6.04 -0.07
CA VAL A 120 -1.75 5.40 -1.33
C VAL A 120 -0.50 4.57 -1.14
N ARG A 121 -0.52 3.33 -1.61
CA ARG A 121 0.62 2.41 -1.65
C ARG A 121 0.88 2.01 -3.10
N LEU A 122 2.12 2.18 -3.54
CA LEU A 122 2.62 1.74 -4.84
C LEU A 122 3.63 0.62 -4.61
N GLU A 123 3.41 -0.53 -5.22
CA GLU A 123 4.34 -1.65 -5.21
C GLU A 123 4.78 -1.93 -6.65
N THR A 124 6.02 -1.55 -6.97
CA THR A 124 6.60 -1.72 -8.30
C THR A 124 7.52 -2.93 -8.29
N ILE A 125 7.17 -3.95 -9.09
CA ILE A 125 8.01 -5.10 -9.34
C ILE A 125 8.61 -4.96 -10.74
N ARG A 126 9.95 -4.92 -10.82
CA ARG A 126 10.67 -4.90 -12.10
C ARG A 126 11.33 -6.24 -12.37
N LEU A 127 11.16 -6.72 -13.60
CA LEU A 127 11.69 -8.00 -14.09
C LEU A 127 12.34 -7.77 -15.45
N GLY A 128 13.62 -7.42 -15.42
CA GLY A 128 14.33 -6.93 -16.61
C GLY A 128 13.66 -5.66 -17.15
N LYS A 129 13.09 -5.74 -18.36
CA LYS A 129 12.35 -4.64 -18.99
C LYS A 129 10.85 -4.63 -18.66
N ARG A 130 10.36 -5.65 -17.97
CA ARG A 130 8.94 -5.83 -17.63
C ARG A 130 8.63 -5.19 -16.28
N THR A 131 7.40 -4.72 -16.14
CA THR A 131 6.92 -4.05 -14.93
C THR A 131 5.57 -4.62 -14.52
N VAL A 132 5.41 -4.85 -13.23
CA VAL A 132 4.12 -5.01 -12.55
C VAL A 132 4.01 -3.89 -11.52
N LEU A 133 2.92 -3.14 -11.54
CA LEU A 133 2.61 -2.13 -10.53
C LEU A 133 1.31 -2.52 -9.82
N GLY A 134 1.37 -2.73 -8.52
CA GLY A 134 0.18 -2.73 -7.66
C GLY A 134 -0.02 -1.33 -7.06
N LEU A 135 -1.19 -0.74 -7.24
CA LEU A 135 -1.60 0.50 -6.57
C LEU A 135 -2.76 0.16 -5.65
N THR A 136 -2.59 0.42 -4.35
CA THR A 136 -3.68 0.38 -3.37
C THR A 136 -3.98 1.80 -2.89
N ALA A 137 -5.24 2.19 -2.87
CA ALA A 137 -5.70 3.47 -2.36
C ALA A 137 -6.84 3.27 -1.35
N MET A 138 -6.70 3.87 -0.18
CA MET A 138 -7.78 3.99 0.80
C MET A 138 -8.68 5.14 0.39
N THR A 139 -9.92 4.82 0.00
CA THR A 139 -10.87 5.77 -0.57
C THR A 139 -12.06 5.93 0.38
N PRO A 140 -12.19 7.05 1.09
CA PRO A 140 -13.37 7.33 1.90
C PRO A 140 -14.64 7.31 1.03
N THR A 141 -15.70 6.68 1.50
CA THR A 141 -16.97 6.57 0.75
C THR A 141 -18.12 7.26 1.49
N GLU A 142 -18.42 6.77 2.68
CA GLU A 142 -19.41 7.32 3.61
C GLU A 142 -18.73 7.59 4.95
N ASP A 143 -19.45 8.25 5.87
CA ASP A 143 -18.92 8.44 7.22
C ASP A 143 -18.60 7.09 7.88
N GLY A 144 -17.38 6.96 8.40
CA GLY A 144 -16.87 5.72 8.99
C GLY A 144 -16.65 4.54 8.03
N LYS A 145 -16.75 4.74 6.70
CA LYS A 145 -16.51 3.70 5.69
C LYS A 145 -15.42 4.09 4.71
N THR A 146 -14.54 3.13 4.41
CA THR A 146 -13.44 3.30 3.47
C THR A 146 -13.35 2.09 2.57
N ASP A 147 -13.33 2.32 1.26
CA ASP A 147 -13.04 1.28 0.29
C ASP A 147 -11.51 1.14 0.11
N ILE A 148 -11.02 -0.08 0.25
CA ILE A 148 -9.68 -0.47 -0.18
C ILE A 148 -9.76 -0.75 -1.68
N VAL A 149 -9.28 0.20 -2.48
CA VAL A 149 -9.23 0.07 -3.95
C VAL A 149 -7.84 -0.43 -4.32
N HIS A 150 -7.74 -1.64 -4.86
CA HIS A 150 -6.50 -2.21 -5.35
C HIS A 150 -6.57 -2.44 -6.85
N VAL A 151 -5.60 -1.90 -7.58
CA VAL A 151 -5.47 -2.07 -9.03
C VAL A 151 -4.08 -2.59 -9.36
N ILE A 152 -3.99 -3.45 -10.36
CA ILE A 152 -2.72 -4.01 -10.81
C ILE A 152 -2.56 -3.73 -12.30
N PHE A 153 -1.37 -3.26 -12.67
CA PHE A 153 -0.95 -3.03 -14.04
C PHE A 153 0.23 -3.95 -14.38
N TRP A 154 0.30 -4.44 -15.62
CA TRP A 154 1.47 -5.19 -16.10
C TRP A 154 1.60 -5.17 -17.63
N ASP A 155 2.82 -5.42 -18.12
CA ASP A 155 3.16 -5.69 -19.53
C ASP A 155 3.62 -7.13 -19.81
N ILE A 156 3.41 -8.04 -18.85
CA ILE A 156 3.78 -9.45 -18.96
C ILE A 156 2.66 -10.26 -19.61
N ALA A 157 2.87 -10.72 -20.84
CA ALA A 157 1.87 -11.48 -21.62
C ALA A 157 1.35 -12.74 -20.90
N LEU A 158 2.20 -13.46 -20.17
CA LEU A 158 1.76 -14.64 -19.41
C LEU A 158 0.79 -14.29 -18.29
N LEU A 159 0.98 -13.17 -17.59
CA LEU A 159 0.03 -12.72 -16.57
C LEU A 159 -1.31 -12.34 -17.20
N THR A 160 -1.30 -11.82 -18.43
CA THR A 160 -2.53 -11.58 -19.19
C THR A 160 -3.28 -12.88 -19.50
N LEU A 161 -2.57 -13.95 -19.88
CA LEU A 161 -3.18 -15.27 -20.09
C LEU A 161 -3.78 -15.86 -18.80
N LEU A 162 -3.10 -15.63 -17.66
CA LEU A 162 -3.52 -16.10 -16.35
C LEU A 162 -4.45 -15.13 -15.61
N HIS A 163 -4.98 -14.11 -16.29
CA HIS A 163 -5.82 -13.06 -15.71
C HIS A 163 -6.95 -13.56 -14.80
N PRO A 164 -7.82 -14.53 -15.19
CA PRO A 164 -8.92 -14.94 -14.33
C PRO A 164 -8.46 -15.60 -13.02
N ILE A 165 -7.29 -16.23 -13.04
CA ILE A 165 -6.68 -16.82 -11.83
C ILE A 165 -6.11 -15.70 -10.97
N ALA A 166 -5.35 -14.78 -11.58
CA ALA A 166 -4.77 -13.64 -10.87
C ALA A 166 -5.84 -12.76 -10.21
N GLN A 167 -6.95 -12.47 -10.90
CA GLN A 167 -8.08 -11.72 -10.37
C GLN A 167 -8.63 -12.37 -9.09
N LYS A 168 -8.94 -13.67 -9.11
CA LYS A 168 -9.45 -14.40 -7.94
C LYS A 168 -8.45 -14.44 -6.78
N MET A 169 -7.16 -14.58 -7.08
CA MET A 169 -6.12 -14.54 -6.05
C MET A 169 -6.05 -13.16 -5.38
N THR A 170 -6.10 -12.08 -6.16
CA THR A 170 -6.12 -10.72 -5.64
C THR A 170 -7.37 -10.44 -4.80
N GLU A 171 -8.55 -10.87 -5.25
CA GLU A 171 -9.80 -10.76 -4.49
C GLU A 171 -9.72 -11.49 -3.14
N SER A 172 -9.18 -12.71 -3.13
CA SER A 172 -9.00 -13.48 -1.89
C SER A 172 -8.01 -12.81 -0.94
N PHE A 173 -6.91 -12.24 -1.45
CA PHE A 173 -5.89 -11.60 -0.63
C PHE A 173 -6.45 -10.34 0.04
N LEU A 174 -7.08 -9.46 -0.75
CA LEU A 174 -7.64 -8.21 -0.27
C LEU A 174 -8.87 -8.42 0.63
N GLY A 175 -9.65 -9.48 0.37
CA GLY A 175 -10.78 -9.85 1.22
C GLY A 175 -10.35 -10.23 2.65
N GLN A 176 -9.17 -10.83 2.81
CA GLN A 176 -8.61 -11.13 4.14
C GLN A 176 -8.19 -9.87 4.88
N ASP A 177 -7.57 -8.91 4.19
CA ASP A 177 -7.20 -7.62 4.77
C ASP A 177 -8.44 -6.87 5.27
N GLY A 178 -9.48 -6.80 4.45
CA GLY A 178 -10.76 -6.19 4.84
C GLY A 178 -11.40 -6.87 6.06
N ALA A 179 -11.31 -8.20 6.16
CA ALA A 179 -11.85 -8.94 7.30
C ALA A 179 -11.09 -8.64 8.61
N ILE A 180 -9.76 -8.58 8.56
CA ILE A 180 -8.93 -8.25 9.73
C ILE A 180 -9.16 -6.80 10.16
N LEU A 181 -9.22 -5.86 9.23
CA LEU A 181 -9.52 -4.45 9.54
C LEU A 181 -10.88 -4.29 10.20
N ARG A 182 -11.92 -4.98 9.69
CA ARG A 182 -13.24 -4.98 10.32
C ARG A 182 -13.18 -5.52 11.75
N ALA A 183 -12.52 -6.66 11.95
CA ALA A 183 -12.37 -7.25 13.28
C ALA A 183 -11.59 -6.33 14.23
N GLN A 184 -10.52 -5.68 13.77
CA GLN A 184 -9.77 -4.69 14.56
C GLN A 184 -10.67 -3.54 14.99
N ASN A 185 -11.44 -2.96 14.07
CA ASN A 185 -12.28 -1.80 14.34
C ASN A 185 -13.45 -2.13 15.27
N GLU A 186 -14.09 -3.31 15.11
CA GLU A 186 -15.09 -3.81 16.06
C GLU A 186 -14.52 -3.94 17.48
N ASN A 187 -13.27 -4.40 17.62
CA ASN A 187 -12.61 -4.53 18.92
C ASN A 187 -12.20 -3.18 19.51
N LEU A 188 -11.66 -2.26 18.71
CA LEU A 188 -11.31 -0.91 19.16
C LEU A 188 -12.54 -0.14 19.68
N ALA A 189 -13.67 -0.26 18.97
CA ALA A 189 -14.93 0.34 19.38
C ALA A 189 -15.41 -0.18 20.74
N ARG A 190 -15.21 -1.47 21.03
CA ARG A 190 -15.59 -2.09 22.33
C ARG A 190 -14.62 -1.76 23.45
N ALA A 191 -13.32 -1.78 23.16
CA ALA A 191 -12.28 -1.67 24.18
C ALA A 191 -12.01 -0.22 24.63
N ALA A 192 -12.41 0.78 23.84
CA ALA A 192 -12.14 2.21 24.08
C ALA A 192 -10.65 2.51 24.36
N HIS A 193 -9.74 1.67 23.85
CA HIS A 193 -8.30 1.81 24.03
C HIS A 193 -7.68 2.46 22.79
N ARG A 194 -6.60 3.22 23.00
CA ARG A 194 -5.81 3.80 21.92
C ARG A 194 -4.75 2.81 21.47
N PRO A 195 -4.56 2.57 20.16
CA PRO A 195 -3.48 1.72 19.68
C PRO A 195 -2.12 2.15 20.24
N LEU A 196 -1.29 1.16 20.60
CA LEU A 196 0.09 1.37 21.01
C LEU A 196 1.01 0.80 19.92
N TYR A 197 1.79 1.68 19.30
CA TYR A 197 2.79 1.30 18.29
C TYR A 197 4.14 1.05 18.94
N VAL A 198 4.70 -0.16 18.79
CA VAL A 198 5.89 -0.63 19.50
C VAL A 198 6.99 -1.08 18.55
N GLY A 199 8.20 -0.56 18.79
CA GLY A 199 9.41 -0.98 18.09
C GLY A 199 9.42 -0.68 16.59
N ASP A 200 10.35 -1.34 15.90
CA ASP A 200 10.59 -1.26 14.46
C ASP A 200 9.42 -1.74 13.57
N PRO A 201 8.68 -2.83 13.87
CA PRO A 201 7.60 -3.28 12.97
C PRO A 201 6.49 -2.23 12.83
N ASP A 202 6.22 -1.44 13.87
CA ASP A 202 5.19 -0.39 13.86
C ASP A 202 5.73 1.00 13.47
N GLU A 203 7.02 1.13 13.16
CA GLU A 203 7.61 2.42 12.79
C GLU A 203 6.96 3.04 11.53
N PRO A 204 6.56 2.27 10.49
CA PRO A 204 5.78 2.80 9.36
C PRO A 204 4.45 3.45 9.78
N ALA A 205 3.74 2.87 10.74
CA ALA A 205 2.51 3.46 11.28
C ALA A 205 2.80 4.78 12.02
N LYS A 206 3.88 4.83 12.81
CA LYS A 206 4.33 6.07 13.48
C LYS A 206 4.78 7.13 12.47
N TRP A 207 5.40 6.75 11.35
CA TRP A 207 5.73 7.67 10.26
C TRP A 207 4.47 8.23 9.61
N TYR A 208 3.47 7.41 9.31
CA TYR A 208 2.18 7.88 8.79
C TYR A 208 1.53 8.94 9.69
N VAL A 209 1.43 8.68 11.00
CA VAL A 209 0.85 9.64 11.95
C VAL A 209 1.64 10.96 11.99
N ARG A 210 2.97 10.90 11.96
CA ARG A 210 3.84 12.10 11.90
C ARG A 210 3.66 12.88 10.60
N LEU A 211 3.62 12.18 9.46
CA LEU A 211 3.40 12.74 8.13
C LEU A 211 2.04 13.45 8.06
N LYS A 212 0.96 12.78 8.48
CA LYS A 212 -0.38 13.35 8.51
C LYS A 212 -0.43 14.60 9.40
N ARG A 213 0.15 14.54 10.60
CA ARG A 213 0.19 15.70 11.51
C ARG A 213 0.91 16.88 10.88
N ALA A 214 2.07 16.66 10.27
CA ALA A 214 2.82 17.70 9.58
C ALA A 214 2.03 18.26 8.37
N TRP A 215 1.35 17.40 7.62
CA TRP A 215 0.52 17.81 6.49
C TRP A 215 -0.62 18.73 6.92
N MET A 216 -1.29 18.41 8.04
CA MET A 216 -2.39 19.22 8.58
C MET A 216 -1.92 20.52 9.25
N ALA A 217 -0.71 20.53 9.82
CA ALA A 217 -0.15 21.70 10.51
C ALA A 217 0.54 22.69 9.57
N ARG A 218 0.77 22.34 8.30
CA ARG A 218 1.46 23.23 7.37
C ARG A 218 0.60 24.44 6.99
N ASP A 219 1.27 25.52 6.62
CA ASP A 219 0.64 26.59 5.86
C ASP A 219 0.32 26.09 4.44
N ALA A 220 -0.92 26.26 3.99
CA ALA A 220 -1.36 25.83 2.67
C ALA A 220 -0.57 26.49 1.52
N SER A 221 0.03 27.65 1.77
CA SER A 221 0.89 28.37 0.81
C SER A 221 2.33 27.84 0.75
N ALA A 222 2.75 27.03 1.71
CA ALA A 222 4.11 26.49 1.79
C ALA A 222 4.20 25.07 1.19
N PRO A 223 5.33 24.72 0.55
CA PRO A 223 5.56 23.35 0.13
C PRO A 223 5.60 22.42 1.35
N PHE A 224 5.06 21.21 1.19
CA PHE A 224 5.12 20.22 2.25
C PHE A 224 6.56 19.74 2.47
N VAL A 225 7.02 19.80 3.73
CA VAL A 225 8.32 19.28 4.15
C VAL A 225 8.10 18.00 4.94
N ASN A 226 8.61 16.89 4.41
CA ASN A 226 8.52 15.61 5.08
C ASN A 226 9.36 15.61 6.39
N PRO A 227 8.75 15.35 7.57
CA PRO A 227 9.46 15.40 8.85
C PRO A 227 10.22 14.11 9.20
N ILE A 228 10.16 13.05 8.38
CA ILE A 228 10.76 11.76 8.71
C ILE A 228 12.15 11.62 8.06
N ALA A 229 13.04 10.89 8.72
CA ALA A 229 14.38 10.60 8.19
C ALA A 229 14.48 9.26 7.46
N GLY A 230 13.46 8.40 7.54
CA GLY A 230 13.57 6.98 7.17
C GLY A 230 14.40 6.20 8.19
N GLY A 231 14.95 5.05 7.78
CA GLY A 231 15.78 4.23 8.63
C GLY A 231 15.78 2.74 8.25
N THR A 232 16.67 1.97 8.89
CA THR A 232 16.70 0.52 8.75
C THR A 232 16.00 -0.12 9.94
N LEU A 233 14.94 -0.86 9.65
CA LEU A 233 14.04 -1.48 10.61
C LEU A 233 14.27 -2.99 10.67
N HIS A 234 14.12 -3.56 11.86
CA HIS A 234 14.40 -4.96 12.18
C HIS A 234 13.24 -5.62 12.90
N TRP A 235 12.76 -6.75 12.38
CA TRP A 235 11.69 -7.52 13.03
C TRP A 235 11.73 -9.00 12.60
N ARG A 236 10.88 -9.83 13.21
CA ARG A 236 10.84 -11.28 12.95
C ARG A 236 9.45 -11.74 12.51
N THR A 237 9.33 -12.21 11.26
CA THR A 237 8.08 -12.63 10.57
C THR A 237 8.31 -13.68 9.48
#